data_AF-A0A7S2E8E2-F1
#
_entry.id   AF-A0A7S2E8E2-F1
#
_cell.length_a   1.000
_cell.length_b   1.000
_cell.length_c   1.000
_cell.angle_alpha   90.00
_cell.angle_beta   90.00
_cell.angle_gamma   90.00
#
_symmetry.space_group_name_H-M   'P 1'
#
loop_
_entity.id
_entity.type
_entity.pdbx_description
1 polymer ?
#
loop_
_entity_poly.entity_id
_entity_poly.type
_entity_poly.pdbx_seq_one_letter_code
_entity_poly.pdbx_strand_id
1 'polypeptide(L)'
;MVELPYALYDAQTELIEEIVTGSGGAVAGDGTTAVLGGVQINTPAGYFDYYLPLSFKLYNSNGELVGDLMPPSVKRPFSKIASTFPGALTNVELVDLVAKTLDNKGYDREKTQVATSLCCDEVNRPLETDLSGTFNKNFNMGGLAGFPFGGKTSFGAMAAHIPDGGSCLVVYGPHVGVDSTGKVGTVERRGRANGGSCCGSAVAAAGYVGSVFNGDAEEASPPTVALDAQQYFVGSMLLPYAERLEESEEKMVELPYALY
;
A
#
# COMPACT_ATOMS: atom_id res chain seq x y z
N MET A 1 -13.54 20.27 -13.24
CA MET A 1 -13.37 19.37 -12.08
C MET A 1 -12.31 18.41 -12.54
N VAL A 2 -11.09 18.49 -12.02
CA VAL A 2 -10.01 17.62 -12.48
C VAL A 2 -10.14 16.36 -11.65
N GLU A 3 -10.69 15.30 -12.24
CA GLU A 3 -10.54 13.95 -11.71
C GLU A 3 -9.04 13.64 -11.77
N LEU A 4 -8.43 13.41 -10.61
CA LEU A 4 -6.98 13.31 -10.50
C LEU A 4 -6.54 11.87 -10.74
N PRO A 5 -5.60 11.65 -11.66
CA PRO A 5 -5.06 10.35 -11.97
C PRO A 5 -3.83 10.02 -11.11
N TYR A 6 -3.41 8.77 -11.23
CA TYR A 6 -2.93 7.93 -10.16
C TYR A 6 -2.19 6.68 -10.78
N ALA A 7 -1.00 6.16 -10.35
CA ALA A 7 -0.33 5.02 -11.05
C ALA A 7 -0.01 3.63 -10.39
N LEU A 8 0.15 3.43 -9.06
CA LEU A 8 0.55 2.11 -8.48
C LEU A 8 -0.47 1.40 -7.60
N TYR A 9 -1.36 2.14 -6.92
CA TYR A 9 -2.20 1.59 -5.88
C TYR A 9 -3.23 0.58 -6.41
N ASP A 10 -3.89 0.80 -7.56
CA ASP A 10 -4.85 -0.21 -8.08
C ASP A 10 -4.21 -1.44 -8.72
N ALA A 11 -3.00 -1.35 -9.27
CA ALA A 11 -2.26 -2.57 -9.62
C ALA A 11 -2.01 -3.45 -8.37
N GLN A 12 -1.98 -2.85 -7.18
CA GLN A 12 -1.98 -3.58 -5.89
C GLN A 12 -3.39 -3.93 -5.43
N THR A 13 -4.39 -3.04 -5.59
CA THR A 13 -5.80 -3.30 -5.25
C THR A 13 -6.32 -4.50 -6.00
N GLU A 14 -6.13 -4.60 -7.32
CA GLU A 14 -6.54 -5.75 -8.15
C GLU A 14 -6.02 -7.07 -7.59
N LEU A 15 -4.73 -7.15 -7.26
CA LEU A 15 -4.14 -8.34 -6.66
C LEU A 15 -4.66 -8.61 -5.24
N ILE A 16 -4.81 -7.59 -4.40
CA ILE A 16 -5.37 -7.74 -3.05
C ILE A 16 -6.82 -8.24 -3.12
N GLU A 17 -7.63 -7.73 -4.04
CA GLU A 17 -9.00 -8.17 -4.26
C GLU A 17 -9.06 -9.60 -4.79
N GLU A 18 -8.19 -9.98 -5.75
CA GLU A 18 -8.11 -11.37 -6.22
C GLU A 18 -7.65 -12.33 -5.11
N ILE A 19 -6.73 -11.89 -4.24
CA ILE A 19 -6.25 -12.65 -3.09
C ILE A 19 -7.36 -12.84 -2.05
N VAL A 20 -8.01 -11.76 -1.60
CA VAL A 20 -9.03 -11.80 -0.55
C VAL A 20 -10.29 -12.52 -1.04
N THR A 21 -10.76 -12.22 -2.26
CA THR A 21 -11.93 -12.90 -2.86
C THR A 21 -11.64 -14.38 -3.08
N GLY A 22 -10.45 -14.71 -3.62
CA GLY A 22 -10.07 -16.10 -3.91
C GLY A 22 -9.63 -16.93 -2.70
N SER A 23 -9.37 -16.30 -1.55
CA SER A 23 -8.80 -16.96 -0.36
C SER A 23 -9.59 -16.71 0.94
N GLY A 24 -10.72 -16.00 0.89
CA GLY A 24 -11.54 -15.65 2.06
C GLY A 24 -11.92 -16.86 2.91
N GLY A 25 -12.15 -18.02 2.28
CA GLY A 25 -12.44 -19.30 2.95
C GLY A 25 -11.30 -19.88 3.79
N ALA A 26 -10.12 -19.26 3.80
CA ALA A 26 -9.06 -19.57 4.76
C ALA A 26 -9.30 -18.93 6.14
N VAL A 27 -10.12 -17.88 6.24
CA VAL A 27 -10.50 -17.25 7.51
C VAL A 27 -11.56 -18.12 8.19
N ALA A 28 -11.26 -18.57 9.41
CA ALA A 28 -12.07 -19.60 10.07
C ALA A 28 -13.41 -19.07 10.61
N GLY A 29 -14.47 -19.85 10.39
CA GLY A 29 -15.81 -19.60 10.93
C GLY A 29 -16.44 -18.31 10.42
N ASP A 30 -17.01 -17.52 11.33
CA ASP A 30 -17.64 -16.23 11.05
C ASP A 30 -16.63 -15.06 11.01
N GLY A 31 -15.33 -15.35 11.00
CA GLY A 31 -14.27 -14.36 10.90
C GLY A 31 -14.35 -13.57 9.58
N THR A 32 -13.95 -12.30 9.63
CA THR A 32 -14.00 -11.39 8.47
C THR A 32 -12.62 -10.83 8.16
N THR A 33 -12.47 -10.29 6.94
CA THR A 33 -11.25 -9.62 6.49
C THR A 33 -11.55 -8.13 6.27
N ALA A 34 -11.00 -7.27 7.11
CA ALA A 34 -11.00 -5.83 6.86
C ALA A 34 -9.77 -5.47 6.01
N VAL A 35 -9.95 -4.63 4.99
CA VAL A 35 -8.94 -4.36 3.95
C VAL A 35 -8.79 -2.85 3.78
N LEU A 36 -7.74 -2.28 4.37
CA LEU A 36 -7.37 -0.87 4.25
C LEU A 36 -6.34 -0.69 3.13
N GLY A 37 -6.74 0.03 2.08
CA GLY A 37 -5.90 0.42 0.96
C GLY A 37 -5.60 1.92 0.95
N GLY A 38 -4.40 2.30 0.53
CA GLY A 38 -3.99 3.69 0.46
C GLY A 38 -2.54 3.86 0.00
N VAL A 39 -1.96 5.02 0.29
CA VAL A 39 -0.56 5.34 -0.02
C VAL A 39 0.18 5.78 1.24
N GLN A 40 1.31 5.14 1.53
CA GLN A 40 2.23 5.56 2.59
C GLN A 40 3.08 6.73 2.09
N ILE A 41 3.21 7.76 2.92
CA ILE A 41 3.96 8.98 2.63
C ILE A 41 5.04 9.11 3.69
N ASN A 42 6.28 8.83 3.30
CA ASN A 42 7.43 8.85 4.19
C ASN A 42 8.08 10.24 4.22
N THR A 43 8.46 10.69 5.40
CA THR A 43 8.96 12.04 5.66
C THR A 43 10.35 11.99 6.32
N PRO A 44 11.06 13.13 6.44
CA PRO A 44 12.41 13.14 7.00
C PRO A 44 12.39 12.78 8.49
N ALA A 45 13.50 12.21 8.98
CA ALA A 45 13.63 11.86 10.39
C ALA A 45 13.37 13.07 11.32
N GLY A 46 12.42 12.92 12.25
CA GLY A 46 11.96 13.99 13.15
C GLY A 46 10.60 14.60 12.78
N TYR A 47 10.04 14.23 11.62
CA TYR A 47 8.67 14.51 11.22
C TYR A 47 7.78 13.26 11.41
N PHE A 48 6.46 13.43 11.29
CA PHE A 48 5.51 12.31 11.27
C PHE A 48 5.40 11.76 9.85
N ASP A 49 5.44 10.44 9.72
CA ASP A 49 4.97 9.78 8.51
C ASP A 49 3.44 9.83 8.41
N TYR A 50 2.95 9.83 7.17
CA TYR A 50 1.53 9.90 6.85
C TYR A 50 1.08 8.71 6.00
N TYR A 51 -0.22 8.49 5.95
CA TYR A 51 -0.89 7.56 5.05
C TYR A 51 -2.14 8.23 4.49
N LEU A 52 -2.35 8.19 3.18
CA LEU A 52 -3.59 8.61 2.53
C LEU A 52 -4.48 7.38 2.34
N PRO A 53 -5.52 7.16 3.17
CA PRO A 53 -6.46 6.06 2.97
C PRO A 53 -7.36 6.33 1.76
N LEU A 54 -7.48 5.34 0.87
CA LEU A 54 -8.23 5.42 -0.38
C LEU A 54 -9.39 4.41 -0.41
N SER A 55 -9.24 3.24 0.20
CA SER A 55 -10.32 2.28 0.43
C SER A 55 -10.25 1.68 1.83
N PHE A 56 -11.40 1.34 2.42
CA PHE A 56 -11.43 0.51 3.62
C PHE A 56 -12.63 -0.44 3.52
N LYS A 57 -12.40 -1.65 3.00
CA LYS A 57 -13.44 -2.61 2.62
C LYS A 57 -13.55 -3.73 3.66
N LEU A 58 -14.72 -4.36 3.77
CA LEU A 58 -14.98 -5.51 4.64
C LEU A 58 -15.47 -6.70 3.83
N TYR A 59 -14.77 -7.84 3.95
CA TYR A 59 -15.10 -9.10 3.28
C TYR A 59 -15.47 -10.17 4.30
N ASN A 60 -16.41 -11.05 3.96
CA ASN A 60 -16.76 -12.22 4.77
C ASN A 60 -15.83 -13.42 4.47
N SER A 61 -16.01 -14.52 5.19
CA SER A 61 -15.26 -15.78 4.98
C SER A 61 -15.59 -16.52 3.67
N ASN A 62 -16.53 -16.04 2.85
CA ASN A 62 -16.68 -16.50 1.46
C ASN A 62 -15.83 -15.68 0.46
N GLY A 63 -15.15 -14.63 0.91
CA GLY A 63 -14.49 -13.65 0.04
C GLY A 63 -15.44 -12.61 -0.57
N GLU A 64 -16.69 -12.53 -0.11
CA GLU A 64 -17.68 -11.58 -0.63
C GLU A 64 -17.52 -10.22 0.06
N LEU A 65 -17.56 -9.12 -0.71
CA LEU A 65 -17.58 -7.76 -0.18
C LEU A 65 -18.92 -7.49 0.52
N VAL A 66 -18.89 -7.29 1.84
CA VAL A 66 -20.08 -7.10 2.69
C VAL A 66 -20.17 -5.71 3.33
N GLY A 67 -19.19 -4.83 3.11
CA GLY A 67 -19.32 -3.43 3.54
C GLY A 67 -18.16 -2.52 3.14
N ASP A 68 -18.44 -1.23 3.18
CA ASP A 68 -17.45 -0.15 3.20
C ASP A 68 -17.33 0.36 4.65
N LEU A 69 -16.09 0.58 5.07
CA LEU A 69 -15.65 1.02 6.39
C LEU A 69 -15.03 2.42 6.36
N MET A 70 -14.91 3.05 5.19
CA MET A 70 -14.30 4.36 5.04
C MET A 70 -15.14 5.44 5.75
N PRO A 71 -14.59 6.17 6.73
CA PRO A 71 -15.34 7.21 7.41
C PRO A 71 -15.58 8.44 6.52
N PRO A 72 -16.68 9.19 6.71
CA PRO A 72 -16.93 10.44 5.98
C PRO A 72 -15.83 11.48 6.19
N SER A 73 -15.13 11.84 5.10
CA SER A 73 -14.14 12.92 4.91
C SER A 73 -13.38 13.42 6.16
N VAL A 74 -12.10 13.09 6.24
CA VAL A 74 -11.23 13.40 7.39
C VAL A 74 -10.32 14.61 7.10
N LYS A 75 -10.52 15.75 7.78
CA LYS A 75 -9.70 16.98 7.63
C LYS A 75 -8.54 17.04 8.65
N ARG A 76 -7.28 16.86 8.24
CA ARG A 76 -6.08 16.84 9.13
C ARG A 76 -4.81 17.47 8.44
N PRO A 77 -3.54 17.36 8.93
CA PRO A 77 -2.93 18.54 9.56
C PRO A 77 -1.44 18.79 9.18
N PHE A 78 -1.11 19.06 7.92
CA PHE A 78 0.20 19.63 7.55
C PHE A 78 0.08 20.34 6.20
N SER A 79 0.42 21.63 6.09
CA SER A 79 0.00 22.45 4.94
C SER A 79 0.47 21.94 3.57
N LYS A 80 1.67 21.35 3.48
CA LYS A 80 2.25 20.88 2.21
C LYS A 80 1.85 19.43 1.86
N ILE A 81 1.70 18.55 2.85
CA ILE A 81 1.11 17.22 2.63
C ILE A 81 -0.38 17.36 2.33
N ALA A 82 -1.11 18.25 3.00
CA ALA A 82 -2.52 18.51 2.73
C ALA A 82 -2.77 19.18 1.36
N SER A 83 -1.77 19.84 0.75
CA SER A 83 -1.89 20.34 -0.63
C SER A 83 -1.60 19.29 -1.70
N THR A 84 -0.68 18.34 -1.44
CA THR A 84 -0.26 17.32 -2.41
C THR A 84 -1.06 16.02 -2.26
N PHE A 85 -1.36 15.62 -1.03
CA PHE A 85 -2.07 14.40 -0.64
C PHE A 85 -3.24 14.75 0.32
N PRO A 86 -4.28 15.45 -0.18
CA PRO A 86 -5.41 15.90 0.64
C PRO A 86 -6.14 14.71 1.27
N GLY A 87 -6.28 14.72 2.60
CA GLY A 87 -6.88 13.63 3.38
C GLY A 87 -5.87 12.68 4.04
N ALA A 88 -4.56 12.87 3.81
CA ALA A 88 -3.53 12.09 4.48
C ALA A 88 -3.55 12.31 6.00
N LEU A 89 -3.38 11.20 6.73
CA LEU A 89 -3.41 11.11 8.19
C LEU A 89 -2.01 10.77 8.68
N THR A 90 -1.56 11.28 9.82
CA THR A 90 -0.35 10.73 10.44
C THR A 90 -0.55 9.24 10.78
N ASN A 91 0.51 8.43 10.87
CA ASN A 91 0.36 7.00 11.23
C ASN A 91 -0.47 6.80 12.51
N VAL A 92 -0.23 7.62 13.55
CA VAL A 92 -1.01 7.60 14.81
C VAL A 92 -2.49 7.83 14.53
N GLU A 93 -2.81 8.87 13.76
CA GLU A 93 -4.16 9.25 13.36
C GLU A 93 -4.87 8.22 12.46
N LEU A 94 -4.11 7.43 11.70
CA LEU A 94 -4.59 6.29 10.92
C LEU A 94 -4.90 5.10 11.82
N VAL A 95 -3.96 4.69 12.68
CA VAL A 95 -4.12 3.54 13.58
C VAL A 95 -5.26 3.77 14.56
N ASP A 96 -5.43 5.00 15.06
CA ASP A 96 -6.58 5.42 15.87
C ASP A 96 -7.91 5.28 15.12
N LEU A 97 -7.94 5.61 13.83
CA LEU A 97 -9.13 5.48 12.97
C LEU A 97 -9.45 4.00 12.73
N VAL A 98 -8.45 3.21 12.35
CA VAL A 98 -8.58 1.77 12.11
C VAL A 98 -9.10 1.06 13.36
N ALA A 99 -8.46 1.26 14.51
CA ALA A 99 -8.87 0.64 15.76
C ALA A 99 -10.32 0.98 16.11
N LYS A 100 -10.72 2.27 16.08
CA LYS A 100 -12.10 2.69 16.35
C LYS A 100 -13.11 2.10 15.36
N THR A 101 -12.76 2.03 14.08
CA THR A 101 -13.63 1.45 13.04
C THR A 101 -13.81 -0.06 13.23
N LEU A 102 -12.75 -0.78 13.59
CA LEU A 102 -12.81 -2.23 13.83
C LEU A 102 -13.49 -2.57 15.17
N ASP A 103 -13.24 -1.81 16.24
CA ASP A 103 -13.97 -1.94 17.52
C ASP A 103 -15.49 -1.81 17.28
N ASN A 104 -15.91 -0.81 16.48
CA ASN A 104 -17.31 -0.60 16.10
C ASN A 104 -17.90 -1.72 15.21
N LYS A 105 -17.06 -2.59 14.64
CA LYS A 105 -17.45 -3.79 13.88
C LYS A 105 -17.32 -5.07 14.72
N GLY A 106 -17.01 -4.96 16.00
CA GLY A 106 -16.92 -6.09 16.93
C GLY A 106 -15.61 -6.87 16.85
N TYR A 107 -14.56 -6.31 16.25
CA TYR A 107 -13.24 -6.93 16.26
C TYR A 107 -12.64 -6.87 17.68
N ASP A 108 -12.11 -7.99 18.15
CA ASP A 108 -11.25 -8.05 19.32
C ASP A 108 -9.80 -7.83 18.87
N ARG A 109 -9.13 -6.81 19.42
CA ARG A 109 -7.77 -6.41 19.00
C ARG A 109 -6.73 -7.50 19.26
N GLU A 110 -6.88 -8.25 20.35
CA GLU A 110 -5.99 -9.38 20.69
C GLU A 110 -6.21 -10.57 19.73
N LYS A 111 -7.37 -10.63 19.08
CA LYS A 111 -7.74 -11.64 18.08
C LYS A 111 -7.72 -11.14 16.64
N THR A 112 -7.22 -9.92 16.41
CA THR A 112 -7.09 -9.35 15.07
C THR A 112 -5.67 -9.59 14.57
N GLN A 113 -5.51 -10.54 13.64
CA GLN A 113 -4.23 -10.73 12.96
C GLN A 113 -4.06 -9.64 11.90
N VAL A 114 -3.06 -8.78 12.08
CA VAL A 114 -2.71 -7.78 11.07
C VAL A 114 -1.83 -8.42 10.01
N ALA A 115 -2.09 -8.10 8.75
CA ALA A 115 -1.26 -8.42 7.61
C ALA A 115 -0.90 -7.13 6.88
N THR A 116 0.36 -6.97 6.47
CA THR A 116 0.79 -5.78 5.72
C THR A 116 1.32 -6.15 4.33
N SER A 117 0.95 -5.35 3.32
CA SER A 117 1.58 -5.38 2.01
C SER A 117 2.14 -4.01 1.70
N LEU A 118 3.35 -3.77 2.21
CA LEU A 118 4.10 -2.52 2.09
C LEU A 118 5.47 -2.81 1.48
N CYS A 119 6.12 -1.77 0.94
CA CYS A 119 7.42 -1.93 0.30
C CYS A 119 8.51 -2.35 1.30
N CYS A 120 9.45 -3.20 0.86
CA CYS A 120 10.59 -3.65 1.66
C CYS A 120 11.55 -2.54 2.11
N ASP A 121 11.47 -1.36 1.49
CA ASP A 121 12.21 -0.14 1.86
C ASP A 121 12.01 0.21 3.34
N GLU A 122 13.10 0.49 4.08
CA GLU A 122 13.12 0.59 5.54
C GLU A 122 12.24 1.70 6.11
N VAL A 123 11.92 2.73 5.30
CA VAL A 123 11.08 3.85 5.71
C VAL A 123 9.63 3.47 5.99
N ASN A 124 9.19 2.27 5.60
CA ASN A 124 7.81 1.79 5.83
C ASN A 124 7.63 1.02 7.15
N ARG A 125 8.73 0.71 7.86
CA ARG A 125 8.69 -0.01 9.14
C ARG A 125 8.00 0.76 10.29
N PRO A 126 7.91 2.11 10.33
CA PRO A 126 7.15 2.82 11.36
C PRO A 126 5.67 2.45 11.38
N LEU A 127 4.96 2.44 10.23
CA LEU A 127 3.55 2.06 10.18
C LEU A 127 3.33 0.62 10.67
N GLU A 128 4.20 -0.31 10.28
CA GLU A 128 4.18 -1.68 10.80
C GLU A 128 4.36 -1.74 12.33
N THR A 129 5.19 -0.86 12.89
CA THR A 129 5.43 -0.77 14.33
C THR A 129 4.19 -0.22 15.05
N ASP A 130 3.57 0.84 14.52
CA ASP A 130 2.38 1.47 15.09
C ASP A 130 1.17 0.52 15.08
N LEU A 131 0.99 -0.24 13.99
CA LEU A 131 -0.02 -1.30 13.89
C LEU A 131 0.23 -2.42 14.90
N SER A 132 1.46 -2.95 14.97
CA SER A 132 1.83 -4.02 15.91
C SER A 132 1.83 -3.58 17.37
N GLY A 133 1.81 -2.28 17.67
CA GLY A 133 1.64 -1.73 19.01
C GLY A 133 0.17 -1.62 19.46
N THR A 134 -0.78 -1.76 18.53
CA THR A 134 -2.22 -1.63 18.77
C THR A 134 -2.98 -2.96 18.63
N PHE A 135 -2.44 -3.86 17.81
CA PHE A 135 -2.94 -5.22 17.57
C PHE A 135 -1.83 -6.24 17.90
N ASN A 136 -1.81 -7.38 17.22
CA ASN A 136 -0.72 -8.37 17.30
C ASN A 136 0.39 -8.09 16.27
N LYS A 137 1.48 -8.86 16.31
CA LYS A 137 2.57 -8.81 15.33
C LYS A 137 2.07 -9.04 13.90
N ASN A 138 2.53 -8.20 12.98
CA ASN A 138 2.12 -8.25 11.58
C ASN A 138 2.59 -9.51 10.85
N PHE A 139 1.79 -9.98 9.90
CA PHE A 139 2.21 -10.89 8.85
C PHE A 139 2.56 -10.07 7.58
N ASN A 140 3.82 -10.07 7.17
CA ASN A 140 4.25 -9.26 6.02
C ASN A 140 4.08 -10.06 4.71
N MET A 141 3.14 -9.65 3.86
CA MET A 141 2.79 -10.27 2.56
C MET A 141 3.38 -9.52 1.34
N GLY A 142 3.91 -8.32 1.57
CA GLY A 142 4.40 -7.42 0.52
C GLY A 142 5.79 -7.78 -0.05
N GLY A 143 6.30 -6.90 -0.91
CA GLY A 143 7.64 -6.96 -1.47
C GLY A 143 8.02 -5.66 -2.18
N LEU A 144 8.72 -5.72 -3.32
CA LEU A 144 9.08 -4.52 -4.08
C LEU A 144 7.86 -3.66 -4.43
N ALA A 145 7.99 -2.34 -4.28
CA ALA A 145 6.96 -1.32 -4.42
C ALA A 145 5.67 -1.47 -3.58
N GLY A 146 5.54 -2.51 -2.74
CA GLY A 146 4.36 -2.76 -1.90
C GLY A 146 3.39 -3.83 -2.43
N PHE A 147 3.67 -4.42 -3.59
CA PHE A 147 2.82 -5.47 -4.16
C PHE A 147 2.76 -6.72 -3.26
N PRO A 148 1.60 -7.40 -3.18
CA PRO A 148 1.37 -8.57 -2.33
C PRO A 148 1.98 -9.85 -2.93
N PHE A 149 3.29 -9.85 -3.18
CA PHE A 149 4.00 -10.96 -3.84
C PHE A 149 3.95 -12.29 -3.07
N GLY A 150 3.56 -12.30 -1.79
CA GLY A 150 3.22 -13.54 -1.09
C GLY A 150 1.98 -14.27 -1.64
N GLY A 151 1.08 -13.55 -2.31
CA GLY A 151 -0.10 -14.10 -2.99
C GLY A 151 -1.08 -14.85 -2.08
N LYS A 152 -1.93 -15.66 -2.72
CA LYS A 152 -2.97 -16.49 -2.07
C LYS A 152 -2.39 -17.45 -1.01
N THR A 153 -1.20 -18.01 -1.26
CA THR A 153 -0.49 -18.87 -0.30
C THR A 153 -0.12 -18.12 0.97
N SER A 154 0.40 -16.89 0.86
CA SER A 154 0.72 -16.05 2.00
C SER A 154 -0.52 -15.63 2.78
N PHE A 155 -1.62 -15.32 2.10
CA PHE A 155 -2.89 -15.00 2.76
C PHE A 155 -3.43 -16.21 3.53
N GLY A 156 -3.42 -17.41 2.94
CA GLY A 156 -3.82 -18.64 3.63
C GLY A 156 -2.95 -18.98 4.84
N ALA A 157 -1.63 -18.76 4.74
CA ALA A 157 -0.71 -18.92 5.86
C ALA A 157 -0.96 -17.88 6.98
N MET A 158 -1.28 -16.64 6.63
CA MET A 158 -1.68 -15.60 7.57
C MET A 158 -3.01 -15.93 8.25
N ALA A 159 -4.00 -16.41 7.50
CA ALA A 159 -5.31 -16.78 8.03
C ALA A 159 -5.22 -17.94 9.04
N ALA A 160 -4.31 -18.90 8.81
CA ALA A 160 -4.01 -19.97 9.76
C ALA A 160 -3.32 -19.50 11.07
N HIS A 161 -2.92 -18.23 11.17
CA HIS A 161 -2.39 -17.61 12.38
C HIS A 161 -3.41 -16.68 13.09
N ILE A 162 -4.62 -16.52 12.55
CA ILE A 162 -5.70 -15.77 13.22
C ILE A 162 -6.06 -16.50 14.53
N PRO A 163 -6.08 -15.82 15.70
CA PRO A 163 -6.49 -16.43 16.97
C PRO A 163 -7.93 -16.94 16.95
N ASP A 164 -8.25 -17.97 17.75
CA ASP A 164 -9.57 -18.63 17.75
C ASP A 164 -10.75 -17.67 17.93
N GLY A 165 -11.66 -17.65 16.94
CA GLY A 165 -12.80 -16.74 16.87
C GLY A 165 -12.42 -15.29 16.55
N GLY A 166 -11.26 -15.08 15.92
CA GLY A 166 -10.74 -13.79 15.51
C GLY A 166 -11.12 -13.36 14.09
N SER A 167 -10.39 -12.38 13.57
CA SER A 167 -10.52 -11.83 12.22
C SER A 167 -9.17 -11.26 11.78
N CYS A 168 -9.07 -10.78 10.54
CA CYS A 168 -7.83 -10.17 10.06
C CYS A 168 -8.03 -8.76 9.48
N LEU A 169 -6.96 -7.98 9.59
CA LEU A 169 -6.84 -6.65 9.00
C LEU A 169 -5.68 -6.69 7.99
N VAL A 170 -5.97 -6.48 6.71
CA VAL A 170 -4.97 -6.25 5.67
C VAL A 170 -4.76 -4.74 5.51
N VAL A 171 -3.53 -4.26 5.66
CA VAL A 171 -3.13 -2.88 5.32
C VAL A 171 -2.14 -2.92 4.17
N TYR A 172 -2.45 -2.28 3.05
CA TYR A 172 -1.60 -2.32 1.86
C TYR A 172 -1.48 -0.97 1.17
N GLY A 173 -0.37 -0.80 0.45
CA GLY A 173 -0.17 0.34 -0.41
C GLY A 173 1.26 0.49 -0.90
N PRO A 174 1.45 1.20 -2.02
CA PRO A 174 2.75 1.71 -2.39
C PRO A 174 3.13 2.88 -1.48
N HIS A 175 4.35 3.36 -1.64
CA HIS A 175 4.87 4.45 -0.83
C HIS A 175 5.63 5.50 -1.64
N VAL A 176 5.66 6.72 -1.12
CA VAL A 176 6.37 7.85 -1.71
C VAL A 176 7.08 8.67 -0.64
N GLY A 177 8.31 9.06 -0.92
CA GLY A 177 9.07 9.98 -0.06
C GLY A 177 8.73 11.43 -0.36
N VAL A 178 8.66 12.25 0.69
CA VAL A 178 8.66 13.70 0.60
C VAL A 178 9.80 14.24 1.45
N ASP A 179 10.75 14.94 0.82
CA ASP A 179 11.94 15.47 1.51
C ASP A 179 11.65 16.74 2.32
N SER A 180 12.64 17.24 3.06
CA SER A 180 12.48 18.45 3.89
C SER A 180 12.21 19.74 3.10
N THR A 181 12.46 19.76 1.79
CA THR A 181 12.07 20.86 0.89
C THR A 181 10.64 20.70 0.39
N GLY A 182 10.05 19.53 0.59
CA GLY A 182 8.75 19.11 0.09
C GLY A 182 8.80 18.67 -1.38
N LYS A 183 9.93 18.12 -1.83
CA LYS A 183 10.05 17.46 -3.13
C LYS A 183 9.59 16.01 -3.01
N VAL A 184 8.73 15.59 -3.94
CA VAL A 184 8.11 14.26 -3.97
C VAL A 184 9.01 13.25 -4.71
N GLY A 185 8.94 11.98 -4.33
CA GLY A 185 9.72 10.88 -4.91
C GLY A 185 11.10 10.67 -4.27
N THR A 186 11.41 11.36 -3.17
CA THR A 186 12.70 11.31 -2.46
C THR A 186 12.51 11.65 -0.98
N VAL A 187 13.36 11.15 -0.10
CA VAL A 187 13.35 11.46 1.34
C VAL A 187 14.76 11.35 1.93
N GLU A 188 15.13 12.19 2.90
CA GLU A 188 16.43 12.15 3.56
C GLU A 188 16.60 10.84 4.36
N ARG A 189 17.60 10.05 3.98
CA ARG A 189 17.92 8.76 4.62
C ARG A 189 19.04 8.90 5.64
N ARG A 190 18.89 8.20 6.77
CA ARG A 190 19.85 8.22 7.89
C ARG A 190 21.28 7.97 7.43
N GLY A 191 22.17 8.92 7.71
CA GLY A 191 23.61 8.80 7.41
C GLY A 191 24.00 8.98 5.94
N ARG A 192 23.09 9.47 5.08
CA ARG A 192 23.36 9.74 3.66
C ARG A 192 23.25 11.24 3.34
N ALA A 193 24.18 11.75 2.54
CA ALA A 193 24.07 13.11 1.99
C ALA A 193 22.98 13.24 0.91
N ASN A 194 22.69 12.15 0.19
CA ASN A 194 21.66 12.07 -0.84
C ASN A 194 20.65 10.97 -0.48
N GLY A 195 19.37 11.34 -0.35
CA GLY A 195 18.27 10.43 -0.04
C GLY A 195 18.03 9.36 -1.11
N GLY A 196 18.09 9.77 -2.39
CA GLY A 196 17.75 8.91 -3.52
C GLY A 196 16.24 8.71 -3.66
N SER A 197 15.84 7.89 -4.63
CA SER A 197 14.42 7.65 -4.93
C SER A 197 13.68 6.96 -3.78
N CYS A 198 12.40 7.31 -3.63
CA CYS A 198 11.48 6.73 -2.66
C CYS A 198 10.05 6.82 -3.23
N CYS A 199 9.42 5.74 -3.67
CA CYS A 199 9.90 4.35 -3.75
C CYS A 199 10.95 4.12 -4.86
N GLY A 200 12.08 3.48 -4.54
CA GLY A 200 13.13 3.17 -5.53
C GLY A 200 12.70 2.19 -6.63
N SER A 201 11.99 1.11 -6.25
CA SER A 201 11.48 0.10 -7.19
C SER A 201 10.44 0.67 -8.16
N ALA A 202 9.52 1.49 -7.64
CA ALA A 202 8.51 2.21 -8.41
C ALA A 202 9.14 3.14 -9.45
N VAL A 203 10.14 3.94 -9.06
CA VAL A 203 10.80 4.89 -9.96
C VAL A 203 11.61 4.15 -11.04
N ALA A 204 12.24 3.03 -10.72
CA ALA A 204 12.89 2.18 -11.71
C ALA A 204 11.89 1.57 -12.70
N ALA A 205 10.75 1.08 -12.22
CA ALA A 205 9.68 0.57 -13.07
C ALA A 205 9.09 1.65 -13.98
N ALA A 206 8.81 2.85 -13.46
CA ALA A 206 8.31 3.99 -14.23
C ALA A 206 9.32 4.52 -15.29
N GLY A 207 10.61 4.26 -15.11
CA GLY A 207 11.64 4.47 -16.13
C GLY A 207 11.56 3.43 -17.25
N TYR A 208 11.52 2.14 -16.90
CA TYR A 208 11.32 1.04 -17.86
C TYR A 208 10.03 1.21 -18.69
N VAL A 209 8.91 1.48 -18.02
CA VAL A 209 7.60 1.67 -18.64
C VAL A 209 7.61 2.84 -19.61
N GLY A 210 8.22 3.97 -19.25
CA GLY A 210 8.40 5.11 -20.16
C GLY A 210 9.26 4.79 -21.37
N SER A 211 10.36 4.03 -21.21
CA SER A 211 11.17 3.58 -22.34
C SER A 211 10.43 2.64 -23.29
N VAL A 212 9.58 1.75 -22.77
CA VAL A 212 8.73 0.89 -23.62
C VAL A 212 7.70 1.73 -24.39
N PHE A 213 7.00 2.64 -23.71
CA PHE A 213 5.95 3.47 -24.31
C PHE A 213 6.49 4.40 -25.42
N ASN A 214 7.66 5.00 -25.20
CA ASN A 214 8.30 5.87 -26.18
C ASN A 214 8.99 5.09 -27.33
N GLY A 215 9.04 3.75 -27.26
CA GLY A 215 9.68 2.90 -28.27
C GLY A 215 11.21 2.81 -28.16
N ASP A 216 11.79 3.27 -27.05
CA ASP A 216 13.23 3.18 -26.75
C ASP A 216 13.65 1.79 -26.23
N ALA A 217 12.70 0.96 -25.79
CA ALA A 217 12.91 -0.40 -25.30
C ALA A 217 11.78 -1.36 -25.73
N GLU A 218 12.10 -2.65 -25.84
CA GLU A 218 11.09 -3.71 -25.99
C GLU A 218 10.57 -4.16 -24.61
N GLU A 219 9.35 -4.70 -24.57
CA GLU A 219 8.82 -5.34 -23.36
C GLU A 219 9.70 -6.53 -22.93
N ALA A 220 10.06 -6.57 -21.65
CA ALA A 220 10.82 -7.66 -21.07
C ALA A 220 10.03 -8.99 -21.13
N SER A 221 10.71 -10.09 -21.40
CA SER A 221 10.11 -11.43 -21.31
C SER A 221 9.93 -11.88 -19.86
N PRO A 222 8.89 -12.68 -19.53
CA PRO A 222 8.69 -13.22 -18.19
C PRO A 222 9.92 -13.95 -17.61
N PRO A 223 10.27 -13.71 -16.33
CA PRO A 223 11.48 -14.24 -15.72
C PRO A 223 11.38 -15.74 -15.49
N THR A 224 12.38 -16.48 -15.96
CA THR A 224 12.51 -17.94 -15.76
C THR A 224 13.22 -18.31 -14.45
N VAL A 225 13.76 -17.32 -13.73
CA VAL A 225 14.47 -17.48 -12.45
C VAL A 225 14.06 -16.38 -11.47
N ALA A 226 14.09 -16.68 -10.17
CA ALA A 226 13.57 -15.79 -9.13
C ALA A 226 14.44 -14.54 -8.82
N LEU A 227 15.64 -14.42 -9.41
CA LEU A 227 16.68 -13.47 -8.99
C LEU A 227 16.22 -12.00 -8.91
N ASP A 228 15.44 -11.55 -9.88
CA ASP A 228 14.87 -10.19 -9.93
C ASP A 228 13.39 -10.20 -10.37
N ALA A 229 12.70 -11.33 -10.12
CA ALA A 229 11.36 -11.56 -10.63
C ALA A 229 10.33 -10.55 -10.08
N GLN A 230 10.51 -10.07 -8.84
CA GLN A 230 9.63 -9.03 -8.29
C GLN A 230 9.73 -7.72 -9.09
N GLN A 231 10.94 -7.25 -9.45
CA GLN A 231 11.08 -5.98 -10.18
C GLN A 231 10.52 -6.09 -11.60
N TYR A 232 10.67 -7.26 -12.26
CA TYR A 232 9.96 -7.56 -13.49
C TYR A 232 8.44 -7.38 -13.32
N PHE A 233 7.85 -8.00 -12.28
CA PHE A 233 6.40 -7.92 -12.07
C PHE A 233 5.95 -6.49 -11.74
N VAL A 234 6.71 -5.72 -10.95
CA VAL A 234 6.43 -4.28 -10.73
C VAL A 234 6.39 -3.52 -12.06
N GLY A 235 7.37 -3.74 -12.95
CA GLY A 235 7.39 -3.14 -14.28
C GLY A 235 6.22 -3.59 -15.16
N SER A 236 5.97 -4.89 -15.23
CA SER A 236 4.91 -5.49 -16.06
C SER A 236 3.51 -5.08 -15.62
N MET A 237 3.24 -4.95 -14.32
CA MET A 237 1.97 -4.45 -13.79
C MET A 237 1.81 -2.94 -13.95
N LEU A 238 2.91 -2.20 -14.16
CA LEU A 238 2.88 -0.75 -14.39
C LEU A 238 2.80 -0.38 -15.89
N LEU A 239 3.08 -1.31 -16.81
CA LEU A 239 2.97 -1.09 -18.26
C LEU A 239 1.60 -0.57 -18.74
N PRO A 240 0.44 -1.04 -18.24
CA PRO A 240 -0.87 -0.50 -18.63
C PRO A 240 -1.08 0.99 -18.29
N TYR A 241 -0.22 1.56 -17.45
CA TYR A 241 -0.29 2.92 -16.93
C TYR A 241 0.73 3.86 -17.60
N ALA A 242 1.38 3.43 -18.69
CA ALA A 242 2.51 4.14 -19.28
C ALA A 242 2.17 5.53 -19.82
N GLU A 243 1.13 5.62 -20.66
CA GLU A 243 0.66 6.86 -21.30
C GLU A 243 0.43 7.96 -20.26
N ARG A 244 -0.43 7.65 -19.29
CA ARG A 244 -0.72 8.44 -18.09
C ARG A 244 0.53 8.89 -17.32
N LEU A 245 1.48 7.98 -17.10
CA LEU A 245 2.72 8.27 -16.39
C LEU A 245 3.65 9.22 -17.17
N GLU A 246 3.60 9.22 -18.50
CA GLU A 246 4.35 10.14 -19.36
C GLU A 246 3.62 11.48 -19.57
N GLU A 247 2.28 11.50 -19.54
CA GLU A 247 1.46 12.73 -19.68
C GLU A 247 1.34 13.54 -18.38
N SER A 248 1.66 12.97 -17.20
CA SER A 248 1.51 13.65 -15.91
C SER A 248 2.59 14.72 -15.66
N GLU A 249 2.16 15.97 -15.41
CA GLU A 249 3.04 17.10 -15.05
C GLU A 249 3.87 16.83 -13.78
N GLU A 250 3.33 16.03 -12.84
CA GLU A 250 3.93 15.71 -11.55
C GLU A 250 4.06 14.19 -11.38
N LYS A 251 4.76 13.54 -12.32
CA LYS A 251 4.96 12.07 -12.39
C LYS A 251 5.34 11.38 -11.06
N MET A 252 6.04 12.06 -10.13
CA MET A 252 6.37 11.50 -8.81
C MET A 252 5.21 11.55 -7.80
N VAL A 253 4.24 12.45 -7.98
CA VAL A 253 2.96 12.50 -7.25
C VAL A 253 2.00 11.44 -7.83
N GLU A 254 1.96 11.32 -9.15
CA GLU A 254 1.16 10.34 -9.90
C GLU A 254 1.50 8.89 -9.51
N LEU A 255 2.80 8.56 -9.59
CA LEU A 255 3.36 7.22 -9.50
C LEU A 255 2.73 6.32 -8.41
N PRO A 256 2.54 6.78 -7.15
CA PRO A 256 1.94 5.93 -6.12
C PRO A 256 0.44 5.54 -6.23
N TYR A 257 -0.41 6.01 -7.16
CA TYR A 257 -1.87 6.05 -6.84
C TYR A 257 -2.97 5.22 -7.56
N ALA A 258 -2.79 4.52 -8.71
CA ALA A 258 -3.82 4.09 -9.73
C ALA A 258 -5.20 3.62 -9.27
N LEU A 259 -6.29 3.56 -10.05
CA LEU A 259 -6.73 4.05 -11.39
C LEU A 259 -7.56 5.36 -11.18
N TYR A 260 -7.86 6.27 -12.13
CA TYR A 260 -8.54 6.15 -13.44
C TYR A 260 -7.78 6.88 -14.55
#